data_AF-A0A4R4MUQ8-F1
#
_entry.id   AF-A0A4R4MUQ8-F1
#
_cell.length_a   1.000
_cell.length_b   1.000
_cell.length_c   1.000
_cell.angle_alpha   90.00
_cell.angle_beta   90.00
_cell.angle_gamma   90.00
#
_symmetry.space_group_name_H-M   'P 1'
#
loop_
_entity.id
_entity.type
_entity.pdbx_description
1 polymer ?
#
loop_
_entity_poly.entity_id
_entity_poly.type
_entity_poly.pdbx_seq_one_letter_code
_entity_poly.pdbx_strand_id
1 'polypeptide(L)'
;MAEDGFVTSIPEERRWGLGVAAFEIGSAYLRHEPLERLARPLLRRLVDQTGEIAQLGVLHGAETLYLLKEQPRRHATLVTDVGVRMPAHLTASGLSLLAHLPPAQVRALFPGRFVNRTGLGPTSLRELRRTLAGDARRGWSVEDGHITEGFTSIAACAFDHTGHPTAAITVTFRREDHSPETWPRLAARIQATATTLTTRLTGRRPAPR
;
A
#
# COMPACT_ATOMS: atom_id res chain seq x y z
N MET A 1 -3.11 -7.91 33.86
CA MET A 1 -4.10 -7.21 32.99
C MET A 1 -4.62 -5.94 33.64
N ALA A 2 -5.37 -6.02 34.76
CA ALA A 2 -5.87 -4.83 35.47
C ALA A 2 -4.75 -4.15 36.28
N GLU A 3 -3.97 -4.92 37.03
CA GLU A 3 -2.79 -4.43 37.78
C GLU A 3 -1.74 -3.80 36.86
N ASP A 4 -1.58 -4.34 35.65
CA ASP A 4 -0.67 -3.82 34.63
C ASP A 4 -1.24 -2.64 33.82
N GLY A 5 -2.44 -2.14 34.16
CA GLY A 5 -3.06 -0.98 33.52
C GLY A 5 -3.60 -1.20 32.10
N PHE A 6 -3.72 -2.45 31.63
CA PHE A 6 -4.27 -2.77 30.29
C PHE A 6 -5.80 -2.75 30.25
N VAL A 7 -6.45 -2.99 31.39
CA VAL A 7 -7.91 -2.90 31.53
C VAL A 7 -8.27 -2.09 32.77
N THR A 8 -9.32 -1.28 32.67
CA THR A 8 -9.91 -0.54 33.80
C THR A 8 -11.19 -1.24 34.21
N SER A 9 -11.35 -1.51 35.51
CA SER A 9 -12.63 -2.00 36.03
C SER A 9 -13.63 -0.84 36.06
N ILE A 10 -14.86 -1.10 35.63
CA ILE A 10 -16.02 -0.20 35.77
C ILE A 10 -16.98 -0.89 36.74
N PRO A 11 -16.82 -0.69 38.06
CA PRO A 11 -17.47 -1.51 39.07
C PRO A 11 -18.99 -1.34 39.09
N GLU A 12 -19.49 -0.13 38.81
CA GLU A 12 -20.93 0.16 38.77
C GLU A 12 -21.64 -0.61 37.65
N GLU A 13 -20.93 -0.95 36.57
CA GLU A 13 -21.47 -1.70 35.44
C GLU A 13 -21.06 -3.20 35.45
N ARG A 14 -20.23 -3.62 36.40
CA ARG A 14 -19.56 -4.95 36.41
C ARG A 14 -18.88 -5.26 35.06
N ARG A 15 -18.27 -4.25 34.45
CA ARG A 15 -17.62 -4.34 33.13
C ARG A 15 -16.15 -3.92 33.20
N TRP A 16 -15.45 -4.18 32.11
CA TRP A 16 -14.06 -3.77 31.90
C TRP A 16 -13.97 -2.83 30.69
N GLY A 17 -13.24 -1.74 30.84
CA GLY A 17 -12.85 -0.83 29.77
C GLY A 17 -11.37 -0.95 29.42
N LEU A 18 -10.94 -0.30 28.34
CA LEU A 18 -9.53 -0.16 27.98
C LEU A 18 -8.80 0.66 29.04
N GLY A 19 -7.72 0.11 29.58
CA GLY A 19 -6.83 0.84 30.48
C GLY A 19 -5.79 1.67 29.71
N VAL A 20 -5.14 2.61 30.39
CA VAL A 20 -4.20 3.55 29.78
C VAL A 20 -3.01 2.84 29.14
N ALA A 21 -2.48 1.77 29.73
CA ALA A 21 -1.36 1.03 29.15
C ALA A 21 -1.74 0.38 27.81
N ALA A 22 -2.98 -0.08 27.66
CA ALA A 22 -3.48 -0.61 26.38
C ALA A 22 -3.65 0.50 25.33
N PHE A 23 -4.07 1.70 25.74
CA PHE A 23 -4.10 2.88 24.88
C PHE A 23 -2.70 3.34 24.45
N GLU A 24 -1.72 3.35 25.35
CA GLU A 24 -0.34 3.77 25.06
C GLU A 24 0.36 2.80 24.09
N ILE A 25 0.22 1.50 24.32
CA ILE A 25 0.76 0.47 23.42
C ILE A 25 0.02 0.50 22.08
N GLY A 26 -1.30 0.64 22.08
CA GLY A 26 -2.10 0.81 20.86
C GLY A 26 -1.74 2.08 20.09
N SER A 27 -1.43 3.18 20.78
CA SER A 27 -1.02 4.44 20.16
C SER A 27 0.41 4.38 19.63
N ALA A 28 1.30 3.64 20.27
CA ALA A 28 2.63 3.34 19.74
C ALA A 28 2.56 2.47 18.48
N TYR A 29 1.58 1.56 18.40
CA TYR A 29 1.32 0.76 17.20
C TYR A 29 0.91 1.62 15.98
N LEU A 30 0.28 2.78 16.21
CA LEU A 30 -0.11 3.71 15.15
C LEU A 30 1.07 4.48 14.53
N ARG A 31 2.25 4.49 15.17
CA ARG A 31 3.49 4.96 14.53
C ARG A 31 3.90 3.86 13.55
N HIS A 32 4.19 4.15 12.28
CA HIS A 32 4.43 3.14 11.22
C HIS A 32 5.49 2.05 11.50
N GLU A 33 6.22 2.11 12.62
CA GLU A 33 7.27 1.18 13.03
C GLU A 33 6.86 -0.31 13.04
N PRO A 34 5.66 -0.73 13.52
CA PRO A 34 5.23 -2.12 13.42
C PRO A 34 4.96 -2.55 11.98
N LEU A 35 4.39 -1.67 11.15
CA LEU A 35 4.11 -1.97 9.74
C LEU A 35 5.42 -2.22 8.98
N GLU A 36 6.41 -1.35 9.17
CA GLU A 36 7.74 -1.50 8.57
C GLU A 36 8.41 -2.80 9.02
N ARG A 37 8.39 -3.09 10.33
CA ARG A 37 8.99 -4.30 10.91
C ARG A 37 8.35 -5.57 10.34
N LEU A 38 7.02 -5.58 10.16
CA LEU A 38 6.29 -6.73 9.60
C LEU A 38 6.52 -6.90 8.09
N ALA A 39 6.65 -5.80 7.35
CA ALA A 39 6.78 -5.81 5.89
C ALA A 39 8.21 -6.04 5.40
N ARG A 40 9.23 -5.53 6.10
CA ARG A 40 10.64 -5.63 5.68
C ARG A 40 11.11 -7.04 5.29
N PRO A 41 10.90 -8.10 6.12
CA PRO A 41 11.30 -9.45 5.73
C PRO A 41 10.50 -10.00 4.54
N LEU A 42 9.26 -9.52 4.32
CA LEU A 42 8.45 -9.90 3.17
C LEU A 42 8.99 -9.27 1.88
N LEU A 43 9.36 -7.99 1.93
CA LEU A 43 9.99 -7.30 0.80
C LEU A 43 11.32 -7.94 0.41
N ARG A 44 12.18 -8.26 1.38
CA ARG A 44 13.46 -8.97 1.11
C ARG A 44 13.24 -10.27 0.36
N ARG A 45 12.31 -11.10 0.85
CA ARG A 45 11.96 -12.35 0.18
C ARG A 45 11.40 -12.13 -1.22
N LEU A 46 10.62 -11.06 -1.42
CA LEU A 46 10.08 -10.72 -2.73
C LEU A 46 11.21 -10.32 -3.69
N VAL A 47 12.16 -9.47 -3.25
CA VAL A 47 13.38 -9.14 -3.99
C VAL A 47 14.17 -10.39 -4.36
N ASP A 48 14.40 -11.30 -3.41
CA ASP A 48 15.13 -12.55 -3.66
C ASP A 48 14.43 -13.43 -4.71
N GLN A 49 13.10 -13.35 -4.81
CA GLN A 49 12.30 -14.15 -5.74
C GLN A 49 12.15 -13.52 -7.12
N THR A 50 12.12 -12.20 -7.21
CA THR A 50 11.87 -11.48 -8.47
C THR A 50 13.15 -10.95 -9.10
N GLY A 51 14.18 -10.68 -8.30
CA GLY A 51 15.36 -9.95 -8.74
C GLY A 51 15.09 -8.46 -8.97
N GLU A 52 13.97 -7.93 -8.47
CA GLU A 52 13.50 -6.57 -8.72
C GLU A 52 13.38 -5.76 -7.42
N ILE A 53 13.25 -4.45 -7.55
CA ILE A 53 13.10 -3.54 -6.40
C ILE A 53 11.70 -3.69 -5.81
N ALA A 54 11.61 -3.90 -4.50
CA ALA A 54 10.35 -4.00 -3.78
C ALA A 54 10.19 -2.86 -2.77
N GLN A 55 9.00 -2.27 -2.71
CA GLN A 55 8.72 -1.09 -1.89
C GLN A 55 7.43 -1.27 -1.08
N LEU A 56 7.38 -0.62 0.08
CA LEU A 56 6.16 -0.46 0.89
C LEU A 56 5.72 0.99 0.82
N GLY A 57 4.52 1.24 0.33
CA GLY A 57 3.92 2.58 0.27
C GLY A 57 2.63 2.69 1.07
N VAL A 58 2.35 3.88 1.59
CA VAL A 58 1.07 4.24 2.25
C VAL A 58 0.49 5.50 1.62
N LEU A 59 -0.81 5.73 1.76
CA LEU A 59 -1.42 6.99 1.35
C LEU A 59 -1.16 8.09 2.39
N HIS A 60 -0.79 9.27 1.92
CA HIS A 60 -0.73 10.49 2.68
C HIS A 60 -1.44 11.59 1.89
N GLY A 61 -2.74 11.78 2.17
CA GLY A 61 -3.58 12.63 1.34
C GLY A 61 -3.68 12.10 -0.10
N ALA A 62 -3.40 12.95 -1.09
CA ALA A 62 -3.40 12.60 -2.52
C ALA A 62 -2.06 12.03 -3.01
N GLU A 63 -1.13 11.75 -2.09
CA GLU A 63 0.22 11.26 -2.38
C GLU A 63 0.42 9.84 -1.82
N THR A 64 1.35 9.11 -2.41
CA THR A 64 1.92 7.90 -1.85
C THR A 64 3.26 8.22 -1.20
N LEU A 65 3.43 7.81 0.05
CA LEU A 65 4.67 7.91 0.82
C LEU A 65 5.30 6.53 0.91
N TYR A 66 6.56 6.40 0.51
CA TYR A 66 7.31 5.14 0.65
C TYR A 66 7.98 5.06 2.01
N LEU A 67 7.67 3.99 2.75
CA LEU A 67 8.23 3.73 4.07
C LEU A 67 9.42 2.78 4.01
N LEU A 68 9.39 1.83 3.08
CA LEU A 68 10.46 0.85 2.87
C LEU A 68 10.83 0.73 1.40
N LYS A 69 12.10 0.41 1.19
CA LYS A 69 12.67 0.00 -0.09
C LYS A 69 13.67 -1.11 0.19
N GLU A 70 13.51 -2.25 -0.45
CA GLU A 70 14.48 -3.34 -0.49
C GLU A 70 14.83 -3.59 -1.95
N GLN A 71 16.10 -3.87 -2.23
CA GLN A 71 16.61 -3.92 -3.60
C GLN A 71 17.74 -4.95 -3.74
N PRO A 72 17.88 -5.58 -4.91
CA PRO A 72 18.98 -6.51 -5.17
C PRO A 72 20.31 -5.76 -5.29
N ARG A 73 21.43 -6.49 -5.18
CA ARG A 73 22.78 -5.90 -5.26
C ARG A 73 23.01 -5.11 -6.55
N ARG A 74 22.51 -5.61 -7.67
CA ARG A 74 22.47 -4.91 -8.95
C ARG A 74 21.02 -4.53 -9.20
N HIS A 75 20.73 -3.24 -9.22
CA HIS A 75 19.38 -2.70 -9.39
C HIS A 75 19.44 -1.44 -10.25
N ALA A 76 18.32 -1.11 -10.87
CA ALA A 76 18.17 0.16 -11.58
C ALA A 76 17.98 1.32 -10.60
N THR A 77 18.50 2.51 -10.94
CA THR A 77 18.29 3.71 -10.13
C THR A 77 16.86 4.20 -10.30
N LEU A 78 16.09 4.23 -9.22
CA LEU A 78 14.73 4.78 -9.20
C LEU A 78 14.72 6.18 -8.57
N VAL A 79 13.78 7.02 -9.02
CA VAL A 79 13.47 8.31 -8.39
C VAL A 79 12.74 8.13 -7.04
N THR A 80 12.15 6.97 -6.81
CA THR A 80 11.49 6.65 -5.53
C THR A 80 12.52 6.21 -4.48
N ASP A 81 12.38 6.74 -3.27
CA ASP A 81 13.18 6.37 -2.10
C ASP A 81 12.35 6.45 -0.81
N VAL A 82 12.88 5.93 0.30
CA VAL A 82 12.23 6.05 1.61
C VAL A 82 12.05 7.52 1.98
N GLY A 83 10.84 7.88 2.41
CA GLY A 83 10.46 9.26 2.73
C GLY A 83 10.04 10.10 1.52
N VAL A 84 10.22 9.61 0.30
CA VAL A 84 9.81 10.31 -0.92
C VAL A 84 8.29 10.16 -1.13
N ARG A 85 7.67 11.26 -1.55
CA ARG A 85 6.26 11.34 -1.90
C ARG A 85 6.05 11.38 -3.40
N MET A 86 5.04 10.68 -3.88
CA MET A 86 4.66 10.65 -5.29
C MET A 86 3.15 10.85 -5.46
N PRO A 87 2.67 11.46 -6.56
CA PRO A 87 1.24 11.59 -6.80
C PRO A 87 0.55 10.22 -6.86
N ALA A 88 -0.44 9.99 -5.98
CA ALA A 88 -1.01 8.65 -5.80
C ALA A 88 -1.71 8.13 -7.06
N HIS A 89 -2.34 9.02 -7.84
CA HIS A 89 -3.01 8.65 -9.10
C HIS A 89 -2.04 8.23 -10.22
N LEU A 90 -0.75 8.51 -10.07
CA LEU A 90 0.27 8.13 -11.04
C LEU A 90 1.07 6.91 -10.63
N THR A 91 1.02 6.45 -9.37
CA THR A 91 1.82 5.31 -8.91
C THR A 91 1.00 4.02 -8.82
N ALA A 92 1.61 2.86 -9.08
CA ALA A 92 0.92 1.58 -8.89
C ALA A 92 0.46 1.40 -7.44
N SER A 93 1.30 1.75 -6.46
CA SER A 93 0.96 1.72 -5.03
C SER A 93 -0.25 2.59 -4.70
N GLY A 94 -0.26 3.83 -5.18
CA GLY A 94 -1.34 4.77 -4.94
C GLY A 94 -2.63 4.32 -5.60
N LEU A 95 -2.58 3.87 -6.87
CA LEU A 95 -3.72 3.28 -7.56
C LEU A 95 -4.28 2.07 -6.79
N SER A 96 -3.40 1.19 -6.28
CA SER A 96 -3.82 0.01 -5.52
C SER A 96 -4.54 0.37 -4.23
N LEU A 97 -4.06 1.37 -3.50
CA LEU A 97 -4.68 1.85 -2.26
C LEU A 97 -5.99 2.59 -2.54
N LEU A 98 -5.99 3.52 -3.51
CA LEU A 98 -7.16 4.31 -3.90
C LEU A 98 -8.29 3.43 -4.43
N ALA A 99 -7.99 2.30 -5.07
CA ALA A 99 -8.96 1.36 -5.62
C ALA A 99 -9.89 0.76 -4.55
N HIS A 100 -9.45 0.76 -3.29
CA HIS A 100 -10.20 0.23 -2.16
C HIS A 100 -10.79 1.31 -1.25
N LEU A 101 -10.59 2.60 -1.57
CA LEU A 101 -11.24 3.70 -0.84
C LEU A 101 -12.69 3.92 -1.32
N PRO A 102 -13.57 4.45 -0.45
CA PRO A 102 -14.89 4.92 -0.87
C PRO A 102 -14.78 5.97 -2.00
N PRO A 103 -15.63 5.94 -3.03
CA PRO A 103 -15.58 6.90 -4.14
C PRO A 103 -15.67 8.37 -3.71
N ALA A 104 -16.39 8.66 -2.62
CA ALA A 104 -16.47 10.01 -2.06
C ALA A 104 -15.12 10.48 -1.50
N GLN A 105 -14.36 9.59 -0.85
CA GLN A 105 -13.03 9.89 -0.33
C GLN A 105 -12.04 10.12 -1.48
N VAL A 106 -12.06 9.28 -2.52
CA VAL A 106 -11.24 9.50 -3.73
C VAL A 106 -11.55 10.86 -4.35
N ARG A 107 -12.84 11.21 -4.52
CA ARG A 107 -13.23 12.53 -5.04
C ARG A 107 -12.70 13.68 -4.19
N ALA A 108 -12.72 13.55 -2.86
CA ALA A 108 -12.23 14.58 -1.95
C ALA A 108 -10.70 14.76 -2.02
N LEU A 109 -9.95 13.71 -2.36
CA LEU A 109 -8.50 13.78 -2.54
C LEU A 109 -8.08 14.51 -3.83
N PHE A 110 -8.94 14.58 -4.84
CA PHE A 110 -8.63 15.17 -6.14
C PHE A 110 -9.62 16.29 -6.53
N PRO A 111 -9.67 17.42 -5.80
CA PRO A 111 -10.59 18.53 -6.08
C PRO A 111 -10.16 19.40 -7.28
N GLY A 112 -8.90 19.28 -7.72
CA GLY A 112 -8.28 20.17 -8.70
C GLY A 112 -7.66 19.45 -9.91
N ARG A 113 -6.71 20.12 -10.56
CA ARG A 113 -6.00 19.58 -11.72
C ARG A 113 -5.07 18.44 -11.31
N PHE A 114 -4.99 17.42 -12.15
CA PHE A 114 -4.13 16.28 -11.94
C PHE A 114 -2.68 16.65 -12.29
N VAL A 115 -1.75 16.25 -11.44
CA VAL A 115 -0.31 16.34 -11.73
C VAL A 115 -0.01 15.42 -12.92
N ASN A 116 0.85 15.91 -13.81
CA ASN A 116 1.34 15.20 -14.98
C ASN A 116 2.88 15.18 -14.91
N ARG A 117 3.50 14.03 -15.18
CA ARG A 117 4.97 13.88 -15.22
C ARG A 117 5.48 13.53 -16.61
N THR A 118 4.92 12.50 -17.24
CA THR A 118 5.38 11.95 -18.53
C THR A 118 4.33 12.06 -19.65
N GLY A 119 3.20 12.71 -19.41
CA GLY A 119 2.05 12.70 -20.31
C GLY A 119 1.17 11.45 -20.19
N LEU A 120 1.57 10.45 -19.40
CA LEU A 120 0.88 9.19 -19.22
C LEU A 120 0.09 9.12 -17.90
N GLY A 121 -0.88 8.22 -17.84
CA GLY A 121 -1.73 7.98 -16.67
C GLY A 121 -3.04 8.78 -16.66
N PRO A 122 -3.88 8.61 -15.63
CA PRO A 122 -5.18 9.27 -15.55
C PRO A 122 -5.04 10.81 -15.45
N THR A 123 -5.76 11.53 -16.30
CA THR A 123 -5.74 13.00 -16.36
C THR A 123 -6.98 13.65 -15.76
N SER A 124 -7.99 12.85 -15.44
CA SER A 124 -9.25 13.30 -14.84
C SER A 124 -9.77 12.32 -13.79
N LEU A 125 -10.65 12.80 -12.91
CA LEU A 125 -11.31 11.96 -11.91
C LEU A 125 -12.14 10.83 -12.55
N ARG A 126 -12.73 11.08 -13.73
CA ARG A 126 -13.49 10.06 -14.48
C ARG A 126 -12.56 8.93 -14.94
N GLU A 127 -11.41 9.27 -15.51
CA GLU A 127 -10.41 8.29 -15.93
C GLU A 127 -9.85 7.52 -14.74
N LEU A 128 -9.48 8.24 -13.68
CA LEU A 128 -8.97 7.63 -12.46
C LEU A 128 -9.97 6.60 -11.92
N ARG A 129 -11.24 6.97 -11.74
CA ARG A 129 -12.27 6.05 -11.25
C ARG A 129 -12.45 4.81 -12.12
N ARG A 130 -12.31 4.94 -13.45
CA ARG A 130 -12.36 3.78 -14.36
C ARG A 130 -11.17 2.86 -14.15
N THR A 131 -9.96 3.40 -14.01
CA THR A 131 -8.75 2.63 -13.69
C THR A 131 -8.91 1.90 -12.35
N LEU A 132 -9.30 2.64 -11.31
CA LEU A 132 -9.50 2.10 -9.96
C LEU A 132 -10.53 0.97 -9.91
N ALA A 133 -11.63 1.06 -10.67
CA ALA A 133 -12.63 -0.01 -10.75
C ALA A 133 -12.10 -1.27 -11.44
N GLY A 134 -11.19 -1.14 -12.41
CA GLY A 134 -10.48 -2.27 -13.01
C GLY A 134 -9.54 -2.92 -12.00
N ASP A 135 -8.75 -2.11 -11.31
CA ASP A 135 -7.75 -2.55 -10.34
C ASP A 135 -8.39 -3.22 -9.12
N ALA A 136 -9.50 -2.69 -8.60
CA ALA A 136 -10.22 -3.28 -7.47
C ALA A 136 -10.74 -4.69 -7.78
N ARG A 137 -11.27 -4.89 -9.01
CA ARG A 137 -11.76 -6.20 -9.47
C ARG A 137 -10.63 -7.20 -9.64
N ARG A 138 -9.50 -6.75 -10.21
CA ARG A 138 -8.33 -7.60 -10.48
C ARG A 138 -7.49 -7.87 -9.22
N GLY A 139 -7.55 -6.96 -8.25
CA GLY A 139 -6.83 -7.03 -6.97
C GLY A 139 -5.37 -6.59 -7.03
N TRP A 140 -4.94 -5.94 -8.11
CA TRP A 140 -3.59 -5.37 -8.28
C TRP A 140 -3.63 -4.22 -9.28
N SER A 141 -2.65 -3.33 -9.22
CA SER A 141 -2.54 -2.13 -10.06
C SER A 141 -1.24 -2.12 -10.86
N VAL A 142 -1.26 -1.45 -12.01
CA VAL A 142 -0.10 -1.24 -12.87
C VAL A 142 0.09 0.24 -13.12
N GLU A 143 1.35 0.64 -13.11
CA GLU A 143 1.83 1.92 -13.58
C GLU A 143 2.92 1.64 -14.61
N ASP A 144 2.76 2.12 -15.83
CA ASP A 144 3.73 1.88 -16.91
C ASP A 144 4.17 3.23 -17.47
N GLY A 145 5.35 3.69 -17.03
CA GLY A 145 5.96 4.93 -17.50
C GLY A 145 5.28 6.23 -17.04
N HIS A 146 4.35 6.21 -16.09
CA HIS A 146 3.69 7.42 -15.59
C HIS A 146 4.62 8.29 -14.73
N ILE A 147 5.52 7.65 -13.96
CA ILE A 147 6.48 8.36 -13.08
C ILE A 147 7.82 8.56 -13.76
N THR A 148 8.32 7.52 -14.43
CA THR A 148 9.61 7.52 -15.12
C THR A 148 9.48 6.63 -16.36
N GLU A 149 9.72 7.20 -17.54
CA GLU A 149 9.69 6.44 -18.79
C GLU A 149 10.67 5.27 -18.75
N GLY A 150 10.28 4.14 -19.34
CA GLY A 150 11.08 2.91 -19.34
C GLY A 150 11.00 2.09 -18.04
N PHE A 151 10.20 2.51 -17.06
CA PHE A 151 9.93 1.75 -15.84
C PHE A 151 8.47 1.36 -15.72
N THR A 152 8.23 0.19 -15.13
CA THR A 152 6.90 -0.30 -14.81
C THR A 152 6.86 -0.71 -13.35
N SER A 153 5.74 -0.42 -12.70
CA SER A 153 5.47 -0.83 -11.32
C SER A 153 4.18 -1.64 -11.25
N ILE A 154 4.19 -2.71 -10.46
CA ILE A 154 3.01 -3.51 -10.14
C ILE A 154 2.81 -3.48 -8.62
N ALA A 155 1.58 -3.27 -8.17
CA ALA A 155 1.28 -3.19 -6.74
C ALA A 155 0.03 -3.95 -6.33
N ALA A 156 0.01 -4.40 -5.06
CA ALA A 156 -1.18 -4.94 -4.40
C ALA A 156 -1.33 -4.37 -2.99
N CYS A 157 -2.58 -4.20 -2.58
CA CYS A 157 -2.95 -3.60 -1.30
C CYS A 157 -3.00 -4.63 -0.17
N ALA A 158 -2.47 -4.24 0.99
CA ALA A 158 -2.66 -4.89 2.28
C ALA A 158 -3.67 -4.11 3.13
N PHE A 159 -4.45 -4.82 3.93
CA PHE A 159 -5.58 -4.27 4.67
C PHE A 159 -5.39 -4.40 6.18
N ASP A 160 -6.01 -3.50 6.94
CA ASP A 160 -6.09 -3.60 8.40
C ASP A 160 -7.30 -4.44 8.88
N HIS A 161 -7.51 -4.52 10.20
CA HIS A 161 -8.60 -5.29 10.80
C HIS A 161 -10.01 -4.77 10.45
N THR A 162 -10.13 -3.51 10.02
CA THR A 162 -11.39 -2.91 9.57
C THR A 162 -11.67 -3.20 8.10
N GLY A 163 -10.65 -3.64 7.34
CA GLY A 163 -10.69 -3.74 5.89
C GLY A 163 -10.28 -2.46 5.17
N HIS A 164 -9.66 -1.52 5.88
CA HIS A 164 -9.12 -0.30 5.30
C HIS A 164 -7.81 -0.59 4.56
N PRO A 165 -7.59 -0.01 3.36
CA PRO A 165 -6.34 -0.18 2.61
C PRO A 165 -5.19 0.57 3.29
N THR A 166 -4.38 -0.15 4.08
CA THR A 166 -3.37 0.47 4.95
C THR A 166 -2.02 0.66 4.27
N ALA A 167 -1.62 -0.25 3.37
CA ALA A 167 -0.32 -0.21 2.71
C ALA A 167 -0.34 -0.97 1.38
N ALA A 168 0.56 -0.62 0.46
CA ALA A 168 0.77 -1.32 -0.79
C ALA A 168 2.16 -1.96 -0.84
N ILE A 169 2.21 -3.21 -1.29
CA ILE A 169 3.44 -3.86 -1.73
C ILE A 169 3.58 -3.59 -3.23
N THR A 170 4.72 -3.02 -3.62
CA THR A 170 5.02 -2.68 -5.01
C THR A 170 6.31 -3.34 -5.45
N VAL A 171 6.37 -3.81 -6.68
CA VAL A 171 7.61 -4.17 -7.37
C VAL A 171 7.77 -3.27 -8.58
N THR A 172 8.96 -2.69 -8.73
CA THR A 172 9.32 -1.81 -9.84
C THR A 172 10.53 -2.38 -10.58
N PHE A 173 10.43 -2.40 -11.91
CA PHE A 173 11.38 -3.03 -12.82
C PHE A 173 11.51 -2.20 -14.10
N ARG A 174 12.57 -2.42 -14.89
CA ARG A 174 12.64 -1.79 -16.22
C ARG A 174 11.64 -2.47 -17.13
N ARG A 175 10.95 -1.68 -17.95
CA ARG A 175 9.92 -2.17 -18.85
C ARG A 175 10.41 -3.29 -19.78
N GLU A 176 11.69 -3.28 -20.16
CA GLU A 176 12.32 -4.28 -21.02
C GLU A 176 12.58 -5.63 -20.33
N ASP A 177 12.71 -5.66 -19.01
CA ASP A 177 13.06 -6.87 -18.24
C ASP A 177 11.89 -7.85 -18.14
N HIS A 178 10.64 -7.35 -18.24
CA HIS A 178 9.42 -8.15 -18.14
C HIS A 178 8.40 -7.77 -19.22
N SER A 179 8.02 -8.72 -20.06
CA SER A 179 6.96 -8.53 -21.05
C SER A 179 5.57 -8.47 -20.38
N PRO A 180 4.57 -7.77 -20.96
CA PRO A 180 3.25 -7.63 -20.35
C PRO A 180 2.54 -8.95 -20.02
N GLU A 181 2.86 -10.01 -20.77
CA GLU A 181 2.33 -11.36 -20.57
C GLU A 181 2.80 -11.98 -19.24
N THR A 182 3.94 -11.55 -18.70
CA THR A 182 4.47 -12.05 -17.42
C THR A 182 3.92 -11.29 -16.21
N TRP A 183 3.35 -10.10 -16.41
CA TRP A 183 2.86 -9.23 -15.33
C TRP A 183 1.84 -9.91 -14.41
N PRO A 184 0.85 -10.71 -14.90
CA PRO A 184 -0.07 -11.41 -14.01
C PRO A 184 0.63 -12.40 -13.06
N ARG A 185 1.71 -13.04 -13.51
CA ARG A 185 2.50 -13.96 -12.67
C ARG A 185 3.28 -13.22 -11.59
N LEU A 186 3.84 -12.06 -11.95
CA LEU A 186 4.50 -11.18 -10.99
C LEU A 186 3.50 -10.59 -9.98
N ALA A 187 2.35 -10.13 -10.47
CA ALA A 187 1.24 -9.65 -9.65
C ALA A 187 0.76 -10.70 -8.63
N ALA A 188 0.65 -11.98 -9.02
CA ALA A 188 0.26 -13.04 -8.09
C ALA A 188 1.23 -13.17 -6.90
N ARG A 189 2.54 -13.02 -7.10
CA ARG A 189 3.54 -13.02 -6.02
C ARG A 189 3.39 -11.80 -5.11
N ILE A 190 3.14 -10.63 -5.70
CA ILE A 190 2.94 -9.38 -4.98
C ILE A 190 1.65 -9.44 -4.14
N GLN A 191 0.57 -9.97 -4.72
CA GLN A 191 -0.69 -10.21 -4.02
C GLN A 191 -0.52 -11.18 -2.85
N ALA A 192 0.17 -12.31 -3.04
CA ALA A 192 0.46 -13.25 -1.95
C ALA A 192 1.26 -12.59 -0.81
N THR A 193 2.20 -11.70 -1.16
CA THR A 193 2.97 -10.91 -0.20
C THR A 193 2.09 -9.92 0.56
N ALA A 194 1.20 -9.20 -0.14
CA ALA A 194 0.24 -8.28 0.47
C ALA A 194 -0.80 -8.99 1.35
N THR A 195 -1.23 -10.20 0.96
CA THR A 195 -2.08 -11.06 1.79
C THR A 195 -1.34 -11.48 3.06
N THR A 196 -0.08 -11.89 2.96
CA THR A 196 0.74 -12.24 4.14
C THR A 196 0.89 -11.04 5.08
N LEU A 197 1.11 -9.83 4.54
CA LEU A 197 1.16 -8.62 5.34
C LEU A 197 -0.19 -8.33 6.01
N THR A 198 -1.30 -8.46 5.28
CA THR A 198 -2.66 -8.34 5.82
C THR A 198 -2.87 -9.27 7.01
N THR A 199 -2.49 -10.55 6.90
CA THR A 199 -2.59 -11.51 8.01
C THR A 199 -1.74 -11.09 9.21
N ARG A 200 -0.51 -10.60 8.99
CA ARG A 200 0.38 -10.11 10.07
C ARG A 200 -0.16 -8.87 10.78
N LEU A 201 -0.95 -8.06 10.09
CA LEU A 201 -1.65 -6.90 10.65
C LEU A 201 -2.98 -7.27 11.32
N THR A 202 -3.29 -8.58 11.45
CA THR A 202 -4.62 -9.07 11.87
C THR A 202 -5.76 -8.52 11.00
N GLY A 203 -5.43 -8.20 9.76
CA GLY A 203 -6.30 -7.55 8.81
C GLY A 203 -7.21 -8.50 8.05
N ARG A 204 -8.17 -7.93 7.34
CA ARG A 204 -9.07 -8.67 6.45
C ARG A 204 -9.29 -7.91 5.15
N ARG A 205 -9.38 -8.63 4.03
CA ARG A 205 -9.78 -8.02 2.76
C ARG A 205 -11.26 -7.60 2.86
N PRO A 206 -11.64 -6.40 2.40
CA PRO A 206 -13.05 -6.02 2.33
C PRO A 206 -13.81 -6.95 1.37
N ALA A 207 -15.08 -7.20 1.68
CA ALA A 207 -15.96 -7.94 0.78
C ALA A 207 -16.07 -7.20 -0.57
N PRO A 208 -16.17 -7.93 -1.70
CA PRO A 208 -16.41 -7.31 -3.00
C PRO A 208 -17.71 -6.50 -2.94
N ARG A 209 -17.67 -5.28 -3.49
CA ARG A 209 -18.83 -4.38 -3.60
C ARG A 209 -19.65 -4.71 -4.83
#